data_AF-W1YSN4-F1
#
_entry.id   AF-W1YSN4-F1
#
_cell.length_a   1.000
_cell.length_b   1.000
_cell.length_c   1.000
_cell.angle_alpha   90.00
_cell.angle_beta   90.00
_cell.angle_gamma   90.00
#
_symmetry.space_group_name_H-M   'P 1'
#
loop_
_entity.id
_entity.type
_entity.pdbx_description
1 polymer ?
#
loop_
_entity_poly.entity_id
_entity_poly.type
_entity_poly.pdbx_seq_one_letter_code
_entity_poly.pdbx_strand_id
1 'polypeptide(L)' 'NGFIQETIDMVVDCDLLKPEGVLLLEHHKDEAFTLPESWKCIKEQKFGYTMVSYFVNTAERS' A
#
# COMPACT_ATOMS: atom_id res chain seq x y z
N ASN A 1 11.00 1.74 9.80
CA ASN A 1 10.22 1.26 8.65
C ASN A 1 11.15 0.72 7.58
N GLY A 2 10.64 -0.14 6.69
CA GLY A 2 11.40 -0.72 5.59
C GLY A 2 11.65 0.25 4.43
N PHE A 3 12.34 -0.24 3.39
CA PHE A 3 12.71 0.50 2.18
C PHE A 3 11.55 1.17 1.46
N ILE A 4 10.37 0.54 1.44
CA ILE A 4 9.25 1.06 0.66
C ILE A 4 8.48 2.18 1.37
N GLN A 5 8.73 2.41 2.65
CA GLN A 5 7.92 3.33 3.46
C GLN A 5 7.94 4.76 2.93
N GLU A 6 9.12 5.31 2.60
CA GLU A 6 9.21 6.70 2.12
C GLU A 6 8.43 6.91 0.82
N THR A 7 8.31 5.85 0.00
CA THR A 7 7.47 5.88 -1.21
C THR A 7 5.99 5.86 -0.87
N ILE A 8 5.59 5.05 0.11
CA ILE A 8 4.21 5.02 0.61
C ILE A 8 3.82 6.39 1.16
N ASP A 9 4.67 6.96 2.01
CA ASP A 9 4.46 8.27 2.64
C ASP A 9 4.29 9.35 1.57
N MET A 10 5.15 9.36 0.54
CA MET A 10 5.01 10.28 -0.60
C MET A 10 3.67 10.13 -1.33
N VAL A 11 3.24 8.90 -1.62
CA VAL A 11 1.96 8.65 -2.33
C VAL A 11 0.78 9.12 -1.51
N VAL A 12 0.80 8.87 -0.20
CA VAL A 12 -0.27 9.23 0.74
C VAL A 12 -0.29 10.73 1.00
N ASP A 13 0.85 11.32 1.38
CA ASP A 13 0.93 12.71 1.83
C ASP A 13 0.74 13.71 0.68
N CYS A 14 1.13 13.32 -0.53
CA CYS A 14 0.96 14.16 -1.72
C CYS A 14 -0.32 13.86 -2.50
N ASP A 15 -1.19 12.96 -2.00
CA ASP A 15 -2.45 12.56 -2.64
C ASP A 15 -2.29 12.21 -4.12
N LEU A 16 -1.33 11.32 -4.43
CA LEU A 16 -0.90 11.07 -5.82
C LEU A 16 -1.84 10.16 -6.61
N LEU A 17 -2.81 9.53 -5.95
CA LEU A 17 -3.79 8.66 -6.61
C LEU A 17 -5.06 9.44 -6.93
N LYS A 18 -5.67 9.09 -8.08
CA LYS A 18 -7.05 9.52 -8.35
C LYS A 18 -8.02 8.81 -7.39
N PRO A 19 -9.24 9.34 -7.23
CA PRO A 19 -10.30 8.63 -6.51
C PRO A 19 -10.44 7.19 -6.99
N GLU A 20 -10.61 6.26 -6.04
CA GLU A 20 -10.65 4.81 -6.25
C GLU A 20 -9.34 4.20 -6.79
N GLY A 21 -8.24 4.96 -6.75
CA GLY A 21 -6.92 4.49 -7.11
C GLY A 21 -6.45 3.34 -6.20
N VAL A 22 -5.63 2.46 -6.77
CA VAL A 22 -5.08 1.29 -6.08
C VAL A 22 -3.58 1.48 -5.90
N LEU A 23 -3.11 1.34 -4.67
CA LEU A 23 -1.68 1.23 -4.37
C LEU A 23 -1.29 -0.25 -4.39
N LEU A 24 -0.44 -0.62 -5.34
CA LEU A 24 0.12 -1.97 -5.45
C LEU A 24 1.57 -1.95 -4.98
N LEU A 25 1.86 -2.77 -3.97
CA LEU A 25 3.20 -2.88 -3.39
C LEU A 25 3.76 -4.27 -3.67
N GLU A 26 4.91 -4.31 -4.33
CA GLU A 26 5.74 -5.51 -4.42
C GLU A 26 6.88 -5.39 -3.41
N HIS A 27 7.00 -6.35 -2.49
CA HIS A 27 7.98 -6.28 -1.42
C HIS A 27 8.43 -7.66 -0.93
N HIS A 28 9.54 -7.72 -0.20
CA HIS A 28 9.96 -8.94 0.47
C HIS A 28 8.94 -9.32 1.56
N LYS A 29 8.72 -10.61 1.80
CA LYS A 29 7.76 -11.13 2.80
C LYS A 29 7.98 -10.63 4.23
N ASP A 30 9.21 -10.21 4.54
CA ASP A 30 9.62 -9.72 5.85
C ASP A 30 9.82 -8.18 5.84
N GLU A 31 9.51 -7.51 4.73
CA GLU A 31 9.48 -6.05 4.65
C GLU A 31 8.35 -5.54 5.55
N ALA A 32 8.70 -4.62 6.46
CA ALA A 32 7.73 -4.00 7.37
C ALA A 32 7.43 -2.56 6.94
N PHE A 33 6.16 -2.25 6.74
CA PHE A 33 5.66 -0.92 6.43
C PHE A 33 4.29 -0.70 7.05
N THR A 34 3.87 0.56 7.11
CA THR A 34 2.57 0.97 7.62
C THR A 34 1.85 1.85 6.62
N LEU A 35 0.53 1.75 6.60
CA LEU A 35 -0.38 2.63 5.87
C LEU A 35 -1.37 3.26 6.87
N PRO A 36 -1.94 4.45 6.57
CA PRO A 36 -2.98 5.03 7.40
C PRO A 36 -4.20 4.10 7.52
N GLU A 37 -4.98 4.25 8.61
CA GLU A 37 -6.12 3.36 8.90
C GLU A 37 -7.19 3.31 7.80
N SER A 38 -7.33 4.39 7.03
CA SER A 38 -8.25 4.49 5.90
C SER A 38 -7.86 3.60 4.71
N TRP A 39 -6.61 3.14 4.65
CA TRP A 39 -6.15 2.24 3.60
C TRP A 39 -6.35 0.79 4.01
N LYS A 40 -7.07 0.03 3.17
CA LYS A 40 -7.36 -1.38 3.43
C LYS A 40 -6.68 -2.26 2.40
N CYS A 41 -6.01 -3.31 2.88
CA CYS A 41 -5.53 -4.37 2.03
C CYS A 41 -6.73 -5.19 1.52
N ILE A 42 -6.92 -5.24 0.21
CA ILE A 42 -8.03 -5.95 -0.43
C ILE A 42 -7.60 -7.26 -1.08
N LYS A 43 -6.29 -7.43 -1.30
CA LYS A 43 -5.72 -8.64 -1.89
C LYS A 43 -4.24 -8.73 -1.55
N GLU A 44 -3.77 -9.95 -1.30
CA GLU A 44 -2.36 -10.28 -1.19
C GLU A 44 -2.06 -11.54 -2.01
N GLN A 45 -0.89 -11.57 -2.64
CA GLN A 45 -0.39 -12.72 -3.37
C GLN A 45 1.06 -12.96 -2.99
N LYS A 46 1.44 -14.23 -2.82
CA LYS A 46 2.80 -14.63 -2.46
C LYS A 46 3.47 -15.40 -3.58
N PHE A 47 4.68 -14.99 -3.94
CA PHE A 47 5.53 -15.62 -4.95
C PHE A 47 6.91 -15.89 -4.33
N GLY A 48 7.06 -17.04 -3.66
CA GLY A 48 8.28 -17.36 -2.93
C GLY A 48 8.52 -16.39 -1.76
N TYR A 49 9.55 -15.56 -1.87
CA TYR A 49 9.89 -14.52 -0.89
C TYR A 49 9.27 -13.15 -1.21
N THR A 50 8.63 -13.01 -2.37
CA THR A 50 7.97 -11.77 -2.78
C THR A 50 6.49 -11.80 -2.40
N MET A 51 6.00 -10.68 -1.89
CA MET A 51 4.59 -10.39 -1.63
C MET A 51 4.13 -9.29 -2.58
N VAL A 52 2.91 -9.43 -3.10
CA VAL A 52 2.20 -8.39 -3.87
C VAL A 52 0.91 -8.06 -3.14
N SER A 53 0.85 -6.88 -2.51
CA SER A 53 -0.28 -6.44 -1.69
C SER A 53 -0.97 -5.23 -2.34
N TYR A 54 -2.30 -5.27 -2.38
CA TYR A 54 -3.15 -4.29 -3.04
C TYR A 54 -3.94 -3.52 -1.99
N PHE A 55 -3.80 -2.20 -1.98
CA PHE A 55 -4.46 -1.32 -1.03
C PHE A 55 -5.35 -0.30 -1.72
N VAL A 56 -6.48 0.01 -1.09
CA VAL A 56 -7.40 1.06 -1.51
C VAL A 56 -7.70 1.98 -0.34
N ASN A 57 -7.86 3.27 -0.61
CA ASN A 57 -8.29 4.24 0.39
C ASN A 57 -9.83 4.21 0.50
N THR A 58 -10.36 3.79 1.65
CA THR A 58 -11.82 3.70 1.86
C THR A 58 -12.44 5.01 2.35
N ALA A 59 -11.63 6.01 2.73
CA ALA A 59 -12.15 7.32 3.11
C ALA A 59 -12.85 8.03 1.94
N GLU A 60 -12.45 7.73 0.70
CA GLU A 60 -13.06 8.29 -0.52
C GLU A 60 -14.45 7.72 -0.84
N ARG A 61 -14.83 6.61 -0.17
CA ARG A 61 -16.11 5.92 -0.39
C ARG A 61 -17.18 6.28 0.65
N SER A 62 -16.86 7.21 1.56
CA SER A 62 -17.72 7.61 2.68
C SER A 62 -18.50 8.89 2.38
#